data_AF-V5FND8-F1
#
_entry.id   AF-V5FND8-F1
#
_cell.length_a   1.000
_cell.length_b   1.000
_cell.length_c   1.000
_cell.angle_alpha   90.00
_cell.angle_beta   90.00
_cell.angle_gamma   90.00
#
_symmetry.space_group_name_H-M   'P 1'
#
loop_
_entity.id
_entity.type
_entity.pdbx_description
1 polymer ?
#
loop_
_entity_poly.entity_id
_entity_poly.type
_entity_poly.pdbx_seq_one_letter_code
_entity_poly.pdbx_strand_id
1 'polypeptide(L)'
;MVTFEDHAVLGDSMNSQLDIPMQYKADVFGRSVYRCKNDFGPLRKIRNIPKFIDFGLCTRLNSGAPEVILGCGWNTSADVWDIIQGKELFSRIYNTQGHYDAKAHLAEMIALLGPLPLELISRSNSSDRKWPKPIKREDSQICETPEQYFGGPFFDENGI
;
A
#
# COMPACT_ATOMS: atom_id res chain seq x y z
N MET A 1 -4.02 17.48 1.36
CA MET A 1 -3.18 18.31 0.47
C MET A 1 -1.81 18.47 1.11
N VAL A 2 -0.75 17.98 0.47
CA VAL A 2 0.62 18.07 1.00
C VAL A 2 1.17 19.47 0.68
N THR A 3 1.77 20.14 1.67
CA THR A 3 2.31 21.51 1.56
C THR A 3 3.84 21.50 1.57
N PHE A 4 4.47 22.53 0.98
CA PHE A 4 5.92 22.73 1.08
C PHE A 4 6.32 23.24 2.47
N GLU A 5 7.53 22.90 2.91
CA GLU A 5 8.12 23.32 4.18
C GLU A 5 8.50 24.80 4.20
N ASP A 6 8.88 25.34 3.03
CA ASP A 6 9.19 26.74 2.83
C ASP A 6 8.46 27.27 1.59
N HIS A 7 7.70 28.35 1.77
CA HIS A 7 6.91 28.99 0.70
C HIS A 7 7.80 29.54 -0.42
N ALA A 8 9.09 29.81 -0.13
CA ALA A 8 10.07 30.25 -1.11
C ALA A 8 10.47 29.15 -2.12
N VAL A 9 10.27 27.86 -1.82
CA VAL A 9 10.65 26.74 -2.69
C VAL A 9 9.95 26.81 -4.05
N LEU A 10 8.65 27.12 -4.05
CA LEU A 10 7.88 27.29 -5.28
C LEU A 10 8.35 28.50 -6.09
N GLY A 11 8.60 29.63 -5.43
CA GLY A 11 9.09 30.84 -6.07
C GLY A 11 10.44 30.62 -6.76
N ASP A 12 11.39 30.00 -6.06
CA ASP A 12 12.71 29.69 -6.61
C ASP A 12 12.62 28.66 -7.74
N SER A 13 11.74 27.66 -7.62
CA SER A 13 11.50 26.69 -8.69
C SER A 13 10.89 27.34 -9.93
N MET A 14 9.95 28.27 -9.79
CA MET A 14 9.39 29.04 -10.91
C MET A 14 10.44 29.93 -11.55
N ASN A 15 11.27 30.63 -10.76
CA ASN A 15 12.35 31.46 -11.28
C ASN A 15 13.39 30.62 -12.03
N SER A 16 13.75 29.44 -11.52
CA SER A 16 14.68 28.54 -12.22
C SER A 16 14.17 28.06 -13.59
N GLN A 17 12.84 28.04 -13.78
CA GLN A 17 12.24 27.66 -15.06
C GLN A 17 12.33 28.77 -16.12
N LEU A 18 12.60 30.01 -15.72
CA LEU A 18 12.90 31.10 -16.65
C LEU A 18 14.26 30.90 -17.31
N ASP A 19 15.24 30.38 -16.55
CA ASP A 19 16.59 30.11 -17.05
C ASP A 19 16.68 28.73 -17.73
N ILE A 20 16.06 27.70 -17.13
CA ILE A 20 16.08 26.32 -17.62
C ILE A 20 14.65 25.81 -17.73
N PRO A 21 14.01 25.89 -18.91
CA PRO A 21 12.63 25.47 -19.09
C PRO A 21 12.47 23.97 -18.83
N MET A 22 11.31 23.59 -18.28
CA MET A 22 11.00 22.18 -18.02
C MET A 22 11.04 21.36 -19.31
N GLN A 23 11.60 20.15 -19.22
CA GLN A 23 11.52 19.19 -20.31
C GLN A 23 10.06 18.89 -20.63
N TYR A 24 9.71 18.91 -21.91
CA TYR A 24 8.38 18.57 -22.40
C TYR A 24 8.47 17.76 -23.68
N LYS A 25 7.37 17.09 -24.02
CA LYS A 25 7.16 16.47 -25.34
C LYS A 25 5.85 16.98 -25.92
N ALA A 26 5.75 17.06 -27.24
CA ALA A 26 4.47 17.25 -27.90
C ALA A 26 3.76 15.89 -28.01
N ASP A 27 2.46 15.86 -27.73
CA ASP A 27 1.62 14.71 -28.06
C ASP A 27 1.29 14.66 -29.56
N VAL A 28 0.57 13.63 -29.99
CA VAL A 28 0.16 13.46 -31.40
C VAL A 28 -0.77 14.57 -31.91
N PHE A 29 -1.31 15.40 -31.01
CA PHE A 29 -2.16 16.55 -31.32
C PHE A 29 -1.40 17.89 -31.19
N GLY A 30 -0.08 17.86 -30.97
CA GLY A 30 0.76 19.05 -30.84
C GLY A 30 0.68 19.75 -29.47
N ARG A 31 0.07 19.14 -28.46
CA ARG A 31 -0.01 19.72 -27.11
C ARG A 31 1.25 19.40 -26.31
N SER A 32 1.79 20.38 -25.60
CA SER A 32 2.94 20.19 -24.72
C SER A 32 2.57 19.43 -23.45
N VAL A 33 3.22 18.28 -23.23
CA VAL A 33 3.16 17.49 -22.00
C VAL A 33 4.50 17.64 -21.29
N TYR A 34 4.49 18.34 -20.16
CA TYR A 34 5.67 18.58 -19.34
C TYR A 34 6.04 17.35 -18.50
N ARG A 35 7.34 17.12 -18.32
CA ARG A 35 7.86 16.10 -17.42
C ARG A 35 7.63 16.52 -15.97
N CYS A 36 7.22 15.58 -15.12
CA CYS A 36 7.10 15.81 -13.68
C CYS A 36 8.45 16.21 -13.07
N LYS A 37 8.44 17.25 -12.21
CA LYS A 37 9.60 17.69 -11.43
C LYS A 37 9.37 17.27 -9.99
N ASN A 38 10.04 16.19 -9.58
CA ASN A 38 9.90 15.62 -8.24
C ASN A 38 10.99 16.08 -7.27
N ASP A 39 11.99 16.81 -7.77
CA ASP A 39 13.10 17.32 -6.99
C ASP A 39 13.03 18.85 -6.90
N PHE A 40 12.81 19.32 -5.68
CA PHE A 40 12.75 20.74 -5.32
C PHE A 40 13.97 21.17 -4.47
N GLY A 41 14.99 20.31 -4.38
CA GLY A 41 16.17 20.51 -3.55
C GLY A 41 16.00 20.01 -2.12
N PRO A 42 17.06 20.12 -1.29
CA PRO A 42 17.03 19.72 0.11
C PRO A 42 16.08 20.60 0.92
N LEU A 43 15.49 20.02 1.99
CA LEU A 43 14.60 20.74 2.89
C LEU A 43 15.26 22.00 3.45
N ARG A 44 14.66 23.16 3.18
CA ARG A 44 15.23 24.46 3.60
C ARG A 44 14.84 24.84 5.01
N LYS A 45 13.70 24.33 5.49
CA LYS A 45 13.20 24.51 6.86
C LYS A 45 12.79 23.16 7.43
N ILE A 46 13.51 22.70 8.45
CA ILE A 46 13.14 21.52 9.23
C ILE A 46 12.07 21.95 10.26
N ARG A 47 10.85 22.21 9.82
CA ARG A 47 9.72 22.46 10.74
C ARG A 47 8.89 21.21 11.03
N ASN A 48 8.84 20.27 10.08
CA ASN A 48 7.98 19.10 10.15
C ASN A 48 8.81 17.83 9.90
N ILE A 49 9.55 17.36 10.90
CA ILE A 49 10.04 15.97 10.87
C ILE A 49 8.85 15.09 11.23
N PRO A 50 8.25 14.33 10.29
CA PRO A 50 7.28 13.33 10.67
C PRO A 50 7.99 12.33 11.58
N LYS A 51 7.59 12.31 12.85
CA LYS A 51 7.99 11.29 13.80
C LYS A 51 6.84 10.30 13.88
N PHE A 52 7.13 9.02 13.75
CA PHE A 52 6.18 7.98 14.12
C PHE A 52 6.14 7.95 15.65
N ILE A 53 5.06 8.49 16.23
CA ILE A 53 4.94 8.66 17.69
C ILE A 53 3.89 7.70 18.27
N ASP A 54 3.06 7.10 17.42
CA ASP A 54 1.94 6.27 17.84
C ASP A 54 2.10 4.84 17.29
N PHE A 55 2.74 4.00 18.09
CA PHE A 55 2.74 2.55 17.91
C PHE A 55 1.61 1.88 18.71
N GLY A 56 0.71 2.66 19.36
CA GLY A 56 -0.39 2.12 20.17
C GLY A 56 -1.44 1.40 19.32
N LEU A 57 -1.54 1.77 18.04
CA LEU A 57 -2.35 1.10 17.03
C LEU A 57 -1.55 0.14 16.13
N CYS A 58 -0.31 -0.24 16.49
CA CYS A 58 0.33 -1.41 15.91
C CYS A 58 -0.45 -2.66 16.33
N THR A 59 -1.59 -2.87 15.68
CA THR A 59 -2.38 -4.07 15.80
C THR A 59 -1.71 -5.15 14.99
N ARG A 60 -1.77 -6.38 15.50
CA ARG A 60 -0.96 -7.44 14.94
C ARG A 60 -1.39 -7.85 13.55
N LEU A 61 -2.64 -7.61 13.13
CA LEU A 61 -3.17 -7.73 11.77
C LEU A 61 -4.63 -7.23 11.80
N ASN A 62 -5.03 -6.31 10.91
CA ASN A 62 -6.46 -6.10 10.56
C ASN A 62 -6.64 -5.50 9.14
N SER A 63 -5.55 -5.13 8.47
CA SER A 63 -5.48 -4.83 7.05
C SER A 63 -4.02 -5.00 6.65
N GLY A 64 -3.75 -5.66 5.54
CA GLY A 64 -2.37 -5.98 5.17
C GLY A 64 -2.21 -6.03 3.67
N ALA A 65 -0.97 -5.81 3.22
CA ALA A 65 -0.57 -5.98 1.84
C ALA A 65 -0.96 -7.38 1.31
N PRO A 66 -1.14 -7.55 -0.01
CA PRO A 66 -1.56 -8.82 -0.58
C PRO A 66 -0.65 -9.99 -0.18
N GLU A 67 0.66 -9.79 -0.03
CA GLU A 67 1.59 -10.81 0.46
C GLU A 67 1.34 -11.26 1.91
N VAL A 68 0.80 -10.37 2.75
CA VAL A 68 0.45 -10.67 4.14
C VAL A 68 -0.84 -11.50 4.17
N ILE A 69 -1.86 -11.07 3.43
CA ILE A 69 -3.14 -11.79 3.34
C ILE A 69 -2.93 -13.19 2.76
N LEU A 70 -2.06 -13.31 1.76
CA LEU A 70 -1.70 -14.58 1.12
C LEU A 70 -0.71 -15.44 1.92
N GLY A 71 -0.29 -15.03 3.11
CA GLY A 71 0.62 -15.83 3.94
C GLY A 71 2.03 -16.00 3.37
N CYS A 72 2.43 -15.17 2.39
CA CYS A 72 3.79 -15.17 1.83
C CYS A 72 4.83 -14.57 2.79
N GLY A 73 4.37 -13.92 3.86
CA GLY A 73 5.20 -13.19 4.80
C GLY A 73 4.99 -11.69 4.75
N TRP A 74 5.74 -10.99 5.60
CA TRP A 74 5.78 -9.54 5.65
C TRP A 74 7.24 -9.09 5.48
N ASN A 75 7.40 -7.93 4.86
CA ASN A 75 8.66 -7.21 4.70
C ASN A 75 8.34 -5.70 4.72
N THR A 76 9.33 -4.85 4.47
CA THR A 76 9.14 -3.39 4.48
C THR A 76 8.13 -2.89 3.43
N SER A 77 7.84 -3.64 2.34
CA SER A 77 6.80 -3.22 1.40
C SER A 77 5.39 -3.31 1.99
N ALA A 78 5.18 -4.16 2.99
CA ALA A 78 3.92 -4.21 3.72
C ALA A 78 3.66 -2.94 4.54
N ASP A 79 4.70 -2.34 5.12
CA ASP A 79 4.58 -1.06 5.84
C ASP A 79 4.27 0.09 4.88
N VAL A 80 4.89 0.08 3.69
CA VAL A 80 4.60 1.06 2.63
C VAL A 80 3.16 0.91 2.12
N TRP A 81 2.67 -0.32 2.01
CA TRP A 81 1.28 -0.59 1.63
C TRP A 81 0.29 0.04 2.61
N ASP A 82 0.52 -0.11 3.91
CA ASP A 82 -0.36 0.46 4.94
C ASP A 82 -0.43 2.00 4.84
N ILE A 83 0.71 2.64 4.55
CA ILE A 83 0.78 4.08 4.31
C ILE A 83 -0.02 4.49 3.05
N ILE A 84 0.06 3.70 1.97
CA ILE A 84 -0.60 4.01 0.69
C ILE A 84 -2.11 3.72 0.76
N GLN A 85 -2.52 2.65 1.42
CA GLN A 85 -3.92 2.26 1.58
C GLN A 85 -4.72 3.36 2.29
N GLY A 86 -4.17 3.93 3.37
CA GLY A 86 -4.92 4.88 4.19
C GLY A 86 -6.25 4.30 4.71
N LYS A 87 -7.17 5.17 5.13
CA LYS A 87 -8.46 4.73 5.73
C LYS A 87 -9.57 4.44 4.72
N GLU A 88 -9.38 4.76 3.44
CA GLU A 88 -10.50 4.83 2.47
C GLU A 88 -10.25 4.10 1.14
N LEU A 89 -9.05 3.56 0.87
CA LEU A 89 -8.78 2.95 -0.44
C LEU A 89 -9.58 1.66 -0.67
N PHE A 90 -9.84 0.90 0.40
CA PHE A 90 -10.65 -0.31 0.36
C PHE A 90 -11.79 -0.18 1.37
N SER A 91 -13.00 -0.02 0.85
CA SER A 91 -14.18 0.35 1.63
C SER A 91 -15.11 -0.85 1.90
N ARG A 92 -14.95 -1.94 1.14
CA ARG A 92 -15.82 -3.12 1.18
C ARG A 92 -15.10 -4.34 1.73
N ILE A 93 -14.28 -4.13 2.75
CA ILE A 93 -13.44 -5.16 3.39
C ILE A 93 -14.07 -5.79 4.63
N TYR A 94 -15.29 -5.39 4.97
CA TYR A 94 -16.05 -5.93 6.10
C TYR A 94 -17.33 -6.59 5.61
N ASN A 95 -17.67 -7.72 6.20
CA ASN A 95 -18.92 -8.41 5.91
C ASN A 95 -20.12 -7.70 6.57
N THR A 96 -21.33 -8.23 6.36
CA THR A 96 -22.58 -7.69 6.92
C THR A 96 -22.64 -7.69 8.45
N GLN A 97 -21.75 -8.43 9.12
CA GLN A 97 -21.61 -8.48 10.57
C GLN A 97 -20.51 -7.54 11.09
N GLY A 98 -19.81 -6.82 10.20
CA GLY A 98 -18.71 -5.92 10.55
C GLY A 98 -17.36 -6.61 10.77
N HIS A 99 -17.24 -7.92 10.49
CA HIS A 99 -15.97 -8.63 10.59
C HIS A 99 -15.15 -8.46 9.31
N TYR A 100 -13.84 -8.35 9.46
CA TYR A 100 -12.91 -8.25 8.34
C TYR A 100 -12.98 -9.49 7.44
N ASP A 101 -13.16 -9.27 6.14
CA ASP A 101 -13.22 -10.28 5.09
C ASP A 101 -12.03 -10.12 4.14
N ALA A 102 -11.03 -10.98 4.33
CA ALA A 102 -9.81 -11.00 3.52
C ALA A 102 -10.07 -11.31 2.04
N LYS A 103 -11.10 -12.12 1.73
CA LYS A 103 -11.46 -12.45 0.35
C LYS A 103 -12.05 -11.23 -0.35
N ALA A 104 -12.93 -10.50 0.33
CA ALA A 104 -13.48 -9.24 -0.17
C ALA A 104 -12.38 -8.18 -0.37
N HIS A 105 -11.43 -8.09 0.57
CA HIS A 105 -10.30 -7.17 0.44
C HIS A 105 -9.41 -7.48 -0.76
N LEU A 106 -9.03 -8.75 -0.96
CA LEU A 106 -8.27 -9.18 -2.15
C LEU A 106 -9.04 -8.91 -3.45
N ALA A 107 -10.37 -9.12 -3.47
CA ALA A 107 -11.19 -8.81 -4.63
C ALA A 107 -11.20 -7.31 -4.94
N GLU A 108 -11.24 -6.43 -3.92
CA GLU A 108 -11.16 -4.98 -4.11
C GLU A 108 -9.77 -4.54 -4.60
N MET A 109 -8.70 -5.14 -4.07
CA MET A 109 -7.33 -4.93 -4.57
C MET A 109 -7.23 -5.28 -6.07
N ILE A 110 -7.78 -6.44 -6.46
CA ILE A 110 -7.74 -6.89 -7.86
C ILE A 110 -8.59 -6.01 -8.76
N ALA A 111 -9.76 -5.60 -8.30
CA ALA A 111 -10.65 -4.71 -9.05
C ALA A 111 -10.01 -3.34 -9.30
N LEU A 112 -9.23 -2.82 -8.34
CA LEU A 112 -8.61 -1.50 -8.43
C LEU A 112 -7.25 -1.51 -9.14
N LEU A 113 -6.40 -2.48 -8.85
CA LEU A 113 -5.00 -2.52 -9.29
C LEU A 113 -4.73 -3.53 -10.42
N GLY A 114 -5.70 -4.40 -10.71
CA GLY A 114 -5.55 -5.50 -11.65
C GLY A 114 -5.13 -6.81 -10.98
N PRO A 115 -4.94 -7.88 -11.78
CA PRO A 115 -4.64 -9.22 -11.26
C PRO A 115 -3.34 -9.23 -10.46
N LEU A 116 -3.33 -10.03 -9.38
CA LEU A 116 -2.11 -10.23 -8.59
C LEU A 116 -1.04 -10.91 -9.45
N PRO A 117 0.24 -10.54 -9.28
CA PRO A 117 1.34 -11.19 -9.99
C PRO A 117 1.33 -12.71 -9.77
N LEU A 118 1.45 -13.50 -10.84
CA LEU A 118 1.43 -14.98 -10.74
C LEU A 118 2.50 -15.52 -9.80
N GLU A 119 3.67 -14.88 -9.74
CA GLU A 119 4.75 -15.24 -8.81
C GLU A 119 4.29 -15.18 -7.34
N LEU A 120 3.45 -14.20 -7.00
CA LEU A 120 2.91 -14.05 -5.66
C LEU A 120 1.95 -15.20 -5.32
N ILE A 121 1.11 -15.61 -6.28
CA ILE A 121 0.17 -16.72 -6.14
C ILE A 121 0.93 -18.05 -6.04
N SER A 122 1.94 -18.28 -6.88
CA SER A 122 2.77 -19.50 -6.79
C SER A 122 3.47 -19.60 -5.43
N ARG A 123 3.96 -18.47 -4.92
CA ARG A 123 4.59 -18.41 -3.60
C ARG A 123 3.61 -18.65 -2.47
N SER A 124 2.37 -18.16 -2.56
CA SER A 124 1.34 -18.44 -1.55
C SER A 124 1.02 -19.93 -1.50
N ASN A 125 0.81 -20.55 -2.67
CA ASN A 125 0.46 -21.96 -2.78
C ASN A 125 1.58 -22.90 -2.31
N SER A 126 2.83 -22.42 -2.31
CA SER A 126 4.01 -23.17 -1.85
C SER A 126 4.39 -22.83 -0.40
N SER A 127 3.65 -21.93 0.26
CA SER A 127 4.00 -21.43 1.59
C SER A 127 3.41 -22.31 2.69
N ASP A 128 4.24 -23.05 3.42
CA ASP A 128 3.83 -23.75 4.67
C ASP A 128 4.24 -22.94 5.91
N ARG A 129 4.07 -21.61 5.84
CA ARG A 129 4.51 -20.72 6.92
C ARG A 129 3.59 -20.81 8.13
N LYS A 130 4.18 -21.21 9.26
CA LYS A 130 3.57 -21.13 10.58
C LYS A 130 4.09 -19.94 11.35
N TRP A 131 3.21 -19.31 12.14
CA TRP A 131 3.65 -18.29 13.08
C TRP A 131 4.42 -18.92 14.24
N PRO A 132 5.45 -18.23 14.76
CA PRO A 132 6.21 -18.72 15.90
C PRO A 132 5.37 -18.81 17.18
N LYS A 133 4.25 -18.06 17.26
CA LYS A 133 3.24 -18.17 18.30
C LYS A 133 1.86 -18.14 17.65
N PRO A 134 0.96 -19.08 17.98
CA PRO A 134 -0.41 -19.05 17.47
C PRO A 134 -1.10 -17.73 17.84
N ILE A 135 -1.92 -17.23 16.93
CA ILE A 135 -2.65 -15.97 17.08
C ILE A 135 -4.12 -16.30 17.31
N LYS A 136 -4.73 -15.63 18.30
CA LYS A 136 -6.17 -15.74 18.53
C LYS A 136 -6.90 -14.73 17.64
N ARG A 137 -7.82 -15.21 16.81
CA ARG A 137 -8.69 -14.39 15.96
C ARG A 137 -9.90 -13.88 16.77
N GLU A 138 -10.63 -12.90 16.22
CA GLU A 138 -11.80 -12.27 16.84
C GLU A 138 -12.90 -13.27 17.25
N ASP A 139 -13.05 -14.36 16.49
CA ASP A 139 -13.96 -15.49 16.75
C ASP A 139 -13.48 -16.45 17.87
N SER A 140 -12.40 -16.09 18.57
CA SER A 140 -11.69 -16.91 19.55
C SER A 140 -11.02 -18.18 19.02
N GLN A 141 -10.96 -18.37 17.70
CA GLN A 141 -10.18 -19.44 17.09
C GLN A 141 -8.69 -19.17 17.23
N ILE A 142 -7.91 -20.20 17.51
CA ILE A 142 -6.44 -20.13 17.52
C ILE A 142 -5.95 -20.53 16.13
N CYS A 143 -5.24 -19.63 15.48
CA CYS A 143 -4.68 -19.80 14.14
C CYS A 143 -3.17 -19.94 14.24
N GLU A 144 -2.62 -21.01 13.66
CA GLU A 144 -1.18 -21.25 13.59
C GLU A 144 -0.59 -20.76 12.27
N THR A 145 -1.41 -20.72 11.21
CA THR A 145 -1.01 -20.27 9.88
C THR A 145 -1.76 -19.00 9.47
N PRO A 146 -1.18 -18.18 8.57
CA PRO A 146 -1.88 -17.07 7.96
C PRO A 146 -3.15 -17.50 7.22
N GLU A 147 -3.13 -18.66 6.56
CA GLU A 147 -4.28 -19.20 5.82
C GLU A 147 -5.48 -19.44 6.74
N GLN A 148 -5.25 -20.03 7.94
CA GLN A 148 -6.30 -20.22 8.94
C GLN A 148 -6.86 -18.90 9.46
N TYR A 149 -6.01 -17.89 9.62
CA TYR A 149 -6.42 -16.60 10.15
C TYR A 149 -7.20 -15.77 9.14
N PHE A 150 -6.76 -15.76 7.88
CA PHE A 150 -7.38 -14.99 6.81
C PHE A 150 -8.49 -15.74 6.08
N GLY A 151 -8.61 -17.05 6.25
CA GLY A 151 -9.61 -17.87 5.56
C GLY A 151 -9.21 -18.25 4.13
N GLY A 152 -7.91 -18.39 3.88
CA GLY A 152 -7.38 -18.95 2.63
C GLY A 152 -7.48 -20.49 2.60
N PRO A 153 -6.98 -21.14 1.52
CA PRO A 153 -6.39 -20.54 0.32
C PRO A 153 -7.44 -19.79 -0.53
N PHE A 154 -7.00 -18.76 -1.24
CA PHE A 154 -7.88 -17.88 -2.03
C PHE A 154 -7.84 -18.15 -3.54
N PHE A 155 -6.83 -18.88 -4.00
CA PHE A 155 -6.56 -19.17 -5.40
C PHE A 155 -6.28 -20.66 -5.54
N ASP A 156 -6.93 -21.30 -6.51
CA ASP A 156 -6.69 -22.70 -6.87
C ASP A 156 -6.15 -22.82 -8.31
N GLU A 157 -6.05 -24.04 -8.81
CA GLU A 157 -5.58 -24.37 -10.17
C GLU A 157 -6.44 -23.74 -11.28
N ASN A 158 -7.66 -23.28 -10.97
CA ASN A 158 -8.63 -22.69 -11.89
C ASN A 158 -8.79 -21.16 -11.73
N GLY A 159 -8.21 -20.55 -10.68
CA GLY A 159 -8.35 -19.12 -10.37
C GLY A 159 -8.99 -18.86 -8.99
N ILE A 160 -9.68 -17.72 -8.83
CA ILE A 160 -10.45 -17.36 -7.60
C ILE A 160 -11.73 -18.18 -7.50
#